data_AF-A0A9D5RPB4-F1
#
_entry.id   AF-A0A9D5RPB4-F1
#
_cell.length_a   1.000
_cell.length_b   1.000
_cell.length_c   1.000
_cell.angle_alpha   90.00
_cell.angle_beta   90.00
_cell.angle_gamma   90.00
#
_symmetry.space_group_name_H-M   'P 1'
#
loop_
_entity.id
_entity.type
_entity.pdbx_description
1 polymer ?
#
loop_
_entity_poly.entity_id
_entity_poly.type
_entity_poly.pdbx_seq_one_letter_code
_entity_poly.pdbx_strand_id
1 'polypeptide(L)'
;MKEMEYKLQGYSFTDPEEYREAKREAESVDYIRTKTDLEDLNKVTKLYYKLADKQTFQSIIGYEFLKELQNKVLNGGIRTPDTIPWIRVGGRSSNSVIQPDKNSKYQKLAEEYRIRHRNSRIINIFMSIIIAAMILINLW
;
A
#
# COMPACT_ATOMS: atom_id res chain seq x y z
N MET A 1 -5.35 -34.36 19.41
CA MET A 1 -5.02 -33.45 18.28
C MET A 1 -5.82 -32.17 18.50
N LYS A 2 -5.17 -31.01 18.62
CA LYS A 2 -5.89 -29.73 18.64
C LYS A 2 -6.50 -29.55 17.26
N GLU A 3 -7.82 -29.55 17.15
CA GLU A 3 -8.48 -28.93 16.00
C GLU A 3 -7.98 -27.49 15.96
N MET A 4 -7.05 -27.19 15.04
CA MET A 4 -6.76 -25.81 14.70
C MET A 4 -8.02 -25.34 13.99
N GLU A 5 -8.87 -24.65 14.73
CA GLU A 5 -10.13 -24.13 14.22
C GLU A 5 -9.78 -23.08 13.16
N TYR A 6 -9.69 -23.50 11.90
CA TYR A 6 -9.50 -22.61 10.76
C TYR A 6 -10.79 -21.85 10.49
N LYS A 7 -11.24 -21.08 11.48
CA LYS A 7 -12.48 -20.30 11.43
C LYS A 7 -12.15 -18.82 11.53
N LEU A 8 -12.76 -18.02 10.66
CA LEU A 8 -12.55 -16.58 10.62
C LEU A 8 -13.82 -15.90 10.10
N GLN A 9 -14.32 -14.90 10.83
CA GLN A 9 -15.48 -14.06 10.43
C GLN A 9 -16.70 -14.85 9.95
N GLY A 10 -16.99 -15.99 10.58
CA GLY A 10 -18.13 -16.85 10.23
C GLY A 10 -17.85 -17.89 9.14
N TYR A 11 -16.67 -17.87 8.52
CA TYR A 11 -16.22 -18.87 7.54
C TYR A 11 -15.38 -19.95 8.20
N SER A 12 -15.49 -21.20 7.73
CA SER A 12 -14.62 -22.32 8.09
C SER A 12 -13.81 -22.72 6.87
N PHE A 13 -12.49 -22.75 7.02
CA PHE A 13 -11.53 -23.10 5.99
C PHE A 13 -11.08 -24.54 6.18
N THR A 14 -10.89 -25.24 5.08
CA THR A 14 -10.36 -26.61 5.09
C THR A 14 -8.84 -26.61 4.91
N ASP A 15 -8.33 -25.63 4.17
CA ASP A 15 -6.92 -25.45 3.89
C ASP A 15 -6.27 -24.41 4.84
N PRO A 16 -5.15 -24.76 5.52
CA PRO A 16 -4.47 -23.85 6.45
C PRO A 16 -3.89 -22.61 5.75
N GLU A 17 -3.45 -22.72 4.50
CA GLU A 17 -2.88 -21.59 3.76
C GLU A 17 -3.97 -20.63 3.31
N GLU A 18 -5.14 -21.13 2.89
CA GLU A 18 -6.33 -20.33 2.63
C GLU A 18 -6.79 -19.57 3.88
N TYR A 19 -6.79 -20.22 5.04
CA TYR A 19 -7.07 -19.56 6.32
C TYR A 19 -6.07 -18.43 6.63
N ARG A 20 -4.76 -18.69 6.43
CA ARG A 20 -3.72 -17.68 6.68
C ARG A 20 -3.83 -16.50 5.72
N GLU A 21 -4.19 -16.73 4.46
CA GLU A 21 -4.46 -15.65 3.50
C GLU A 21 -5.69 -14.85 3.92
N ALA A 22 -6.81 -15.52 4.20
CA ALA A 22 -8.04 -14.87 4.66
C ALA A 22 -7.81 -14.01 5.92
N LYS A 23 -6.96 -14.48 6.84
CA LYS A 23 -6.56 -13.72 8.03
C LYS A 23 -5.76 -12.46 7.68
N ARG A 24 -4.77 -12.55 6.79
CA ARG A 24 -4.00 -11.38 6.32
C ARG A 24 -4.87 -10.37 5.58
N GLU A 25 -5.79 -10.87 4.75
CA GLU A 25 -6.73 -10.03 4.01
C GLU A 25 -7.70 -9.34 4.97
N ALA A 26 -8.19 -10.03 6.00
CA ALA A 26 -9.03 -9.43 7.05
C ALA A 26 -8.33 -8.27 7.76
N GLU A 27 -7.05 -8.42 8.12
CA GLU A 27 -6.24 -7.35 8.71
C GLU A 27 -6.05 -6.17 7.74
N SER A 28 -5.84 -6.47 6.45
CA SER A 28 -5.72 -5.45 5.41
C SER A 28 -7.02 -4.69 5.19
N VAL A 29 -8.16 -5.38 5.21
CA VAL A 29 -9.50 -4.78 5.13
C VAL A 29 -9.75 -3.86 6.31
N ASP A 30 -9.43 -4.30 7.53
CA ASP A 30 -9.58 -3.48 8.74
C ASP A 30 -8.71 -2.21 8.68
N TYR A 31 -7.46 -2.35 8.23
CA TYR A 31 -6.57 -1.21 8.00
C TYR A 31 -7.14 -0.23 6.97
N ILE A 32 -7.73 -0.74 5.87
CA ILE A 32 -8.34 0.11 4.85
C ILE A 32 -9.56 0.83 5.41
N ARG A 33 -10.42 0.14 6.18
CA ARG A 33 -11.61 0.71 6.83
C ARG A 33 -11.25 1.83 7.82
N THR A 34 -10.15 1.68 8.56
CA THR A 34 -9.70 2.68 9.54
C THR A 34 -8.98 3.87 8.91
N LYS A 35 -8.27 3.66 7.79
CA LYS A 35 -7.50 4.73 7.10
C LYS A 35 -8.27 5.44 6.00
N THR A 36 -9.31 4.81 5.46
CA THR A 36 -10.08 5.35 4.34
C THR A 36 -11.46 5.73 4.80
N ASP A 37 -11.85 6.94 4.44
CA ASP A 37 -13.22 7.41 4.58
C ASP A 37 -14.11 6.68 3.57
N LEU A 38 -14.91 5.73 4.07
CA LEU A 38 -15.84 4.91 3.29
C LEU A 38 -17.24 5.54 3.14
N GLU A 39 -17.41 6.79 3.58
CA GLU A 39 -18.62 7.60 3.34
C GLU A 39 -18.45 8.46 2.08
N ASP A 40 -17.22 8.91 1.78
CA ASP A 40 -16.92 9.61 0.53
C ASP A 40 -16.97 8.66 -0.67
N LEU A 41 -18.07 8.76 -1.42
CA LEU A 41 -18.38 7.91 -2.56
C LEU A 41 -17.34 8.00 -3.69
N ASN A 42 -16.67 9.15 -3.87
CA ASN A 42 -15.59 9.28 -4.85
C ASN A 42 -14.34 8.51 -4.43
N LYS A 43 -13.99 8.55 -3.14
CA LYS A 43 -12.87 7.76 -2.58
C LYS A 43 -13.17 6.27 -2.64
N VAL A 44 -14.37 5.85 -2.24
CA VAL A 44 -14.85 4.46 -2.30
C VAL A 44 -14.79 3.93 -3.74
N THR A 45 -15.25 4.73 -4.72
CA THR A 45 -15.17 4.36 -6.13
C THR A 45 -13.73 4.15 -6.58
N LYS A 46 -12.84 5.11 -6.34
CA LYS A 46 -11.42 4.97 -6.73
C LYS A 46 -10.74 3.78 -6.05
N LEU A 47 -11.05 3.54 -4.78
CA LEU A 47 -10.54 2.42 -4.01
C LEU A 47 -11.01 1.09 -4.62
N TYR A 48 -12.31 0.93 -4.88
CA TYR A 48 -12.87 -0.28 -5.50
C TYR A 48 -12.17 -0.62 -6.81
N TYR A 49 -12.07 0.35 -7.73
CA TYR A 49 -11.43 0.14 -9.03
C TYR A 49 -9.99 -0.33 -8.87
N LYS A 50 -9.22 0.33 -8.00
CA LYS A 50 -7.82 -0.01 -7.77
C LYS A 50 -7.66 -1.41 -7.19
N LEU A 51 -8.54 -1.83 -6.28
CA LEU A 51 -8.46 -3.14 -5.62
C LEU A 51 -8.93 -4.26 -6.55
N ALA A 52 -10.00 -4.04 -7.32
CA ALA A 52 -10.54 -5.00 -8.27
C ALA A 52 -9.59 -5.22 -9.47
N ASP A 53 -9.03 -4.14 -10.01
CA ASP A 53 -8.07 -4.19 -11.14
C ASP A 53 -6.79 -4.93 -10.77
N LYS A 54 -6.24 -4.65 -9.58
CA LYS A 54 -5.02 -5.30 -9.08
C LYS A 54 -5.22 -6.70 -8.54
N GLN A 55 -6.47 -7.17 -8.45
CA GLN A 55 -6.83 -8.44 -7.80
C GLN A 55 -6.16 -8.57 -6.42
N THR A 56 -6.23 -7.48 -5.63
CA THR A 56 -5.56 -7.36 -4.32
C THR A 56 -6.01 -8.43 -3.33
N PHE A 57 -7.25 -8.88 -3.49
CA PHE A 57 -7.91 -9.83 -2.62
C PHE A 57 -8.28 -11.09 -3.39
N GLN A 58 -8.04 -12.23 -2.79
CA GLN A 58 -8.28 -13.56 -3.37
C GLN A 58 -9.02 -14.50 -2.42
N SER A 59 -9.14 -14.15 -1.13
CA SER A 59 -9.93 -14.91 -0.16
C SER A 59 -11.41 -14.50 -0.15
N ILE A 60 -12.25 -15.35 0.45
CA ILE A 60 -13.68 -15.06 0.64
C ILE A 60 -13.92 -13.74 1.38
N ILE A 61 -13.09 -13.41 2.37
CA ILE A 61 -13.18 -12.16 3.15
C ILE A 61 -12.92 -10.94 2.26
N GLY A 62 -11.88 -11.02 1.43
CA GLY A 62 -11.53 -9.93 0.55
C GLY A 62 -12.53 -9.74 -0.59
N TYR A 63 -13.14 -10.81 -1.10
CA TYR A 63 -14.25 -10.71 -2.06
C TYR A 63 -15.50 -10.08 -1.45
N GLU A 64 -15.83 -10.43 -0.20
CA GLU A 64 -16.94 -9.80 0.54
C GLU A 64 -16.72 -8.29 0.67
N PHE A 65 -15.51 -7.87 1.04
CA PHE A 65 -15.17 -6.44 1.11
C PHE A 65 -15.27 -5.74 -0.26
N LEU A 66 -14.75 -6.35 -1.33
CA LEU A 66 -14.90 -5.80 -2.69
C LEU A 66 -16.38 -5.66 -3.08
N LYS A 67 -17.21 -6.63 -2.70
CA LYS A 67 -18.65 -6.59 -2.97
C LYS A 67 -19.36 -5.50 -2.18
N GLU A 68 -18.97 -5.29 -0.93
CA GLU A 68 -19.45 -4.18 -0.09
C GLU A 68 -19.13 -2.83 -0.74
N LEU A 69 -17.89 -2.61 -1.18
CA LEU A 69 -17.50 -1.39 -1.88
C LEU A 69 -18.28 -1.20 -3.19
N GLN A 70 -18.44 -2.27 -3.98
CA GLN A 70 -19.24 -2.23 -5.21
C GLN A 70 -20.68 -1.79 -4.92
N ASN A 71 -21.33 -2.38 -3.91
CA ASN A 71 -22.70 -2.05 -3.53
C ASN A 71 -22.81 -0.60 -3.05
N LYS A 72 -21.84 -0.08 -2.29
CA LYS A 72 -21.79 1.33 -1.90
C LYS A 72 -21.74 2.25 -3.12
N VAL A 73 -20.90 1.95 -4.11
CA VAL A 73 -20.79 2.74 -5.35
C VAL A 73 -22.11 2.73 -6.13
N LEU A 74 -22.74 1.56 -6.24
CA LEU A 74 -24.03 1.40 -6.93
C LEU A 74 -25.16 2.15 -6.23
N ASN A 75 -25.29 1.98 -4.92
CA ASN A 75 -26.35 2.63 -4.12
C ASN A 75 -26.20 4.15 -4.10
N GLY A 76 -24.98 4.65 -4.18
CA GLY A 76 -24.70 6.08 -4.21
C GLY A 76 -24.97 6.76 -5.55
N GLY A 77 -25.35 6.01 -6.60
CA GLY A 77 -25.79 6.56 -7.89
C GLY A 77 -24.71 7.25 -8.73
N ILE A 78 -23.43 7.20 -8.33
CA ILE A 78 -22.33 7.81 -9.11
C ILE A 78 -22.05 7.03 -10.40
N ARG A 79 -22.32 5.71 -10.45
CA ARG A 79 -22.03 4.86 -11.63
C ARG A 79 -23.11 3.83 -11.89
N THR A 80 -23.30 3.48 -13.16
CA THR A 80 -24.20 2.39 -13.59
C THR A 80 -23.49 1.02 -13.52
N PRO A 81 -24.21 -0.08 -13.25
CA PRO A 81 -23.67 -1.43 -13.18
C PRO A 81 -22.78 -1.82 -14.36
N ASP A 82 -23.14 -1.42 -15.57
CA ASP A 82 -22.41 -1.75 -16.81
C ASP A 82 -21.02 -1.10 -16.91
N THR A 83 -20.75 -0.06 -16.13
CA THR A 83 -19.45 0.64 -16.14
C THR A 83 -18.50 0.15 -15.07
N ILE A 84 -18.98 -0.65 -14.11
CA ILE A 84 -18.21 -1.08 -12.96
C ILE A 84 -17.46 -2.39 -13.29
N PRO A 85 -16.14 -2.47 -13.03
CA PRO A 85 -15.36 -3.69 -13.24
C PRO A 85 -15.98 -4.89 -12.55
N TRP A 86 -15.98 -6.04 -13.21
CA TRP A 86 -16.40 -7.29 -12.61
C TRP A 86 -15.35 -7.79 -11.60
N ILE A 87 -15.80 -8.32 -10.46
CA ILE A 87 -14.92 -8.97 -9.48
C ILE A 87 -14.52 -10.32 -10.07
N ARG A 88 -13.24 -10.48 -10.42
CA ARG A 88 -12.70 -11.73 -10.98
C ARG A 88 -12.47 -12.73 -9.85
N VAL A 89 -13.23 -13.81 -9.83
CA VAL A 89 -13.07 -14.93 -8.90
C VAL A 89 -12.28 -16.04 -9.60
N GLY A 90 -11.21 -16.52 -8.97
CA GLY A 90 -10.40 -17.61 -9.52
C GLY A 90 -9.29 -17.11 -10.44
N GLY A 91 -8.09 -17.09 -9.88
CA GLY A 91 -6.87 -16.72 -10.59
C GLY A 91 -5.83 -16.35 -9.54
N ARG A 92 -5.01 -17.32 -9.13
CA ARG A 92 -3.80 -17.04 -8.35
C ARG A 92 -2.88 -16.21 -9.24
N SER A 93 -3.08 -14.89 -9.27
CA SER A 93 -2.06 -14.00 -9.82
C SER A 93 -0.91 -14.08 -8.84
N SER A 94 0.18 -14.73 -9.23
CA SER A 94 1.42 -14.89 -8.45
C SER A 94 2.04 -13.55 -7.98
N ASN A 95 1.43 -12.41 -8.31
CA ASN A 95 1.93 -11.06 -8.07
C ASN A 95 1.14 -10.27 -7.01
N SER A 96 0.07 -10.79 -6.42
CA SER A 96 -0.77 -10.04 -5.45
C SER A 96 -0.29 -10.14 -3.99
N VAL A 97 1.03 -10.18 -3.76
CA VAL A 97 1.57 -9.84 -2.44
C VAL A 97 1.43 -8.33 -2.30
N ILE A 98 0.52 -7.88 -1.44
CA ILE A 98 0.46 -6.50 -0.97
C ILE A 98 1.79 -6.22 -0.27
N GLN A 99 2.79 -5.76 -1.02
CA GLN A 99 3.86 -4.98 -0.43
C GLN A 99 3.18 -3.69 0.05
N PRO A 100 3.22 -3.36 1.35
CA PRO A 100 2.79 -2.05 1.80
C PRO A 100 3.54 -1.03 0.96
N ASP A 101 2.85 -0.02 0.42
CA ASP A 101 3.41 0.96 -0.50
C ASP A 101 4.69 1.60 0.06
N LYS A 102 5.83 0.94 -0.19
CA LYS A 102 7.16 1.39 0.19
C LYS A 102 7.49 2.66 -0.59
N ASN A 103 6.91 2.86 -1.77
CA ASN A 103 7.28 3.98 -2.61
C ASN A 103 6.95 5.33 -1.95
N SER A 104 5.78 5.47 -1.32
CA SER A 104 5.42 6.73 -0.63
C SER A 104 6.23 6.99 0.65
N LYS A 105 6.58 5.94 1.43
CA LYS A 105 7.37 6.10 2.66
C LYS A 105 8.85 6.35 2.37
N TYR A 106 9.41 5.69 1.36
CA TYR A 106 10.80 5.89 0.95
C TYR A 106 11.00 7.20 0.18
N GLN A 107 10.01 7.69 -0.56
CA GLN A 107 10.06 9.03 -1.15
C GLN A 107 10.07 10.13 -0.08
N LYS A 108 9.23 10.00 0.96
CA LYS A 108 9.23 10.94 2.11
C LYS A 108 10.56 10.89 2.87
N LEU A 109 11.08 9.70 3.16
CA LEU A 109 12.40 9.53 3.80
C LEU A 109 13.55 10.02 2.91
N ALA A 110 13.48 9.82 1.58
CA ALA A 110 14.49 10.29 0.64
C ALA A 110 14.48 11.81 0.51
N GLU A 111 13.31 12.46 0.52
CA GLU A 111 13.22 13.92 0.60
C GLU A 111 13.80 14.45 1.92
N GLU A 112 13.46 13.82 3.05
CA GLU A 112 13.98 14.20 4.36
C GLU A 112 15.52 14.04 4.44
N TYR A 113 16.06 12.99 3.80
CA TYR A 113 17.50 12.76 3.69
C TYR A 113 18.20 13.75 2.73
N ARG A 114 17.54 14.15 1.64
CA ARG A 114 18.08 15.10 0.65
C ARG A 114 18.18 16.52 1.19
N ILE A 115 17.31 16.89 2.14
CA ILE A 115 17.36 18.18 2.83
C ILE A 115 18.61 18.27 3.74
N ARG A 116 19.01 17.16 4.38
CA ARG A 116 20.15 17.13 5.32
C ARG A 116 21.53 17.22 4.65
N HIS A 117 21.67 16.79 3.39
CA HIS A 117 22.99 16.69 2.73
C HIS A 117 23.44 17.89 1.87
N ARG A 118 22.65 18.96 1.73
CA ARG A 118 23.11 20.16 1.01
C ARG A 118 24.28 20.88 1.69
N ASN A 119 24.54 20.60 2.97
CA ASN A 119 25.59 21.26 3.76
C ASN A 119 27.00 20.66 3.57
N SER A 120 27.15 19.47 2.97
CA SER A 120 28.47 18.84 2.82
C SER A 120 29.35 19.46 1.71
N ARG A 121 28.74 20.13 0.72
CA ARG A 121 29.49 20.78 -0.38
C ARG A 121 30.20 22.07 0.06
N ILE A 122 29.60 22.82 0.99
CA ILE A 122 30.16 24.08 1.50
C ILE A 122 31.43 23.82 2.32
N ILE A 123 31.43 22.78 3.16
CA ILE A 123 32.58 22.40 3.98
C ILE A 123 33.80 21.99 3.14
N ASN A 124 33.59 21.25 2.04
CA ASN A 124 34.70 20.82 1.19
C ASN A 124 35.35 21.99 0.40
N ILE A 125 34.52 22.97 0.00
CA ILE A 125 35.02 24.20 -0.65
C ILE A 125 35.86 25.02 0.35
N PHE A 126 35.39 25.16 1.59
CA PHE A 126 36.14 25.88 2.64
C PHE A 126 37.50 25.22 2.92
N MET A 127 37.56 23.89 3.01
CA MET A 127 38.82 23.15 3.20
C MET A 127 39.82 23.36 2.06
N SER A 128 39.36 23.40 0.81
CA SER A 128 40.22 23.60 -0.35
C SER A 128 40.86 25.01 -0.37
N ILE A 129 40.11 26.03 0.06
CA ILE A 129 40.60 27.41 0.11
C ILE A 129 41.71 27.57 1.15
N ILE A 130 41.60 26.93 2.32
CA ILE A 130 42.63 26.97 3.37
C ILE A 130 43.94 26.33 2.86
N ILE A 131 43.85 25.20 2.16
CA ILE A 131 45.04 24.50 1.61
C ILE A 131 45.75 25.38 0.58
N ALA A 132 45.01 26.01 -0.33
CA ALA A 132 45.58 26.91 -1.32
C ALA A 132 46.29 28.12 -0.67
N ALA A 133 45.70 28.70 0.39
CA ALA A 133 46.30 29.79 1.14
C ALA A 133 47.61 29.37 1.84
N MET A 134 47.65 28.19 2.45
CA MET A 134 48.87 27.65 3.06
C MET A 134 50.01 27.47 2.05
N ILE A 135 49.70 27.01 0.84
CA ILE A 135 50.70 26.80 -0.21
C ILE A 135 51.25 28.14 -0.71
N LEU A 136 50.40 29.15 -0.88
CA LEU A 136 50.81 30.48 -1.34
C LEU A 136 51.71 31.19 -0.32
N ILE A 137 51.44 31.06 0.99
CA ILE A 137 52.29 31.62 2.05
C ILE A 137 53.65 30.91 2.11
N ASN A 138 53.70 29.61 1.80
CA ASN A 138 54.95 28.84 1.83
C ASN A 138 55.81 29.02 0.56
N LEU A 139 55.27 29.62 -0.50
CA LEU A 139 55.97 29.80 -1.78
C LEU A 139 56.44 31.25 -2.01
N TRP A 140 56.18 32.14 -1.05
CA TRP A 140 56.63 33.53 -1.00
C TRP A 140 57.56 33.71 0.19
#